data_AF-A0A3N0E9Q1-F1
#
_entry.id   AF-A0A3N0E9Q1-F1
#
_cell.length_a   1.000
_cell.length_b   1.000
_cell.length_c   1.000
_cell.angle_alpha   90.00
_cell.angle_beta   90.00
_cell.angle_gamma   90.00
#
_symmetry.space_group_name_H-M   'P 1'
#
loop_
_entity.id
_entity.type
_entity.pdbx_description
1 polymer ?
#
loop_
_entity_poly.entity_id
_entity_poly.type
_entity_poly.pdbx_seq_one_letter_code
_entity_poly.pdbx_strand_id
1 'polypeptide(L)'
;MHADSGQQPRGGPLDGGATPWWLDDLLRSAAAVVTGAATAGVPAAEPRRPPAGTRGDYATALALRIAGAVGLPADELAADIAAELRSTPHVVSADVEGRGFVNLTLTPRARVSLVRAARAPGYLTGDRPAQSPPLAGGRTAVEWGLSALHTAETLSRARAWARDDARRRMLLATGAGEEESGGCPASGGPGAGGPPPSRGRTGSEENGAEEVTWRDPCIDTPPGMSEAARLLGVVGEANARIAFCRSVPERPRPGEVTGPDLPALPTAEEPGDWERLTAANPGFAVRYAHAHAVSTRGWAARVGFAPPGPALSARPRAGACEFGDDAVAALDEPRAAALLGCLFDGPGVLSAAAERRQPHILVRYLEGVAAAYHEWRESCTAVPTSPATDAAEREVVGARLELCAAVAGVLGTGLSLLGVPAPTLL
;
A
#
# COMPACT_ATOMS: atom_id res chain seq x y z
N MET A 1 -6.87 39.13 41.66
CA MET A 1 -5.89 38.02 41.61
C MET A 1 -6.63 36.73 41.91
N HIS A 2 -7.22 36.11 40.89
CA HIS A 2 -7.59 34.70 40.97
C HIS A 2 -6.92 34.00 39.81
N ALA A 3 -6.11 33.02 40.20
CA ALA A 3 -5.11 32.38 39.38
C ALA A 3 -5.76 31.58 38.25
N ASP A 4 -5.15 31.78 37.09
CA ASP A 4 -5.26 31.05 35.85
C ASP A 4 -5.24 29.53 36.13
N SER A 5 -6.39 28.89 35.90
CA SER A 5 -6.53 27.44 36.03
C SER A 5 -5.93 26.81 34.78
N GLY A 6 -4.62 26.57 34.84
CA GLY A 6 -3.83 25.94 33.78
C GLY A 6 -4.54 24.73 33.19
N GLN A 7 -5.07 24.93 31.99
CA GLN A 7 -5.56 23.87 31.14
C GLN A 7 -4.35 23.02 30.76
N GLN A 8 -4.18 21.89 31.44
CA GLN A 8 -3.21 20.86 31.07
C GLN A 8 -3.38 20.52 29.58
N PRO A 9 -2.28 20.36 28.81
CA PRO A 9 -2.38 19.96 27.42
C PRO A 9 -2.98 18.56 27.39
N ARG A 10 -4.20 18.45 26.86
CA ARG A 10 -4.86 17.17 26.59
C ARG A 10 -3.94 16.40 25.65
N GLY A 11 -3.35 15.32 26.13
CA GLY A 11 -2.49 14.43 25.35
C GLY A 11 -3.18 14.04 24.04
N GLY A 12 -2.60 14.49 22.92
CA GLY A 12 -3.10 14.24 21.58
C GLY A 12 -2.82 12.81 21.11
N PRO A 13 -3.52 12.36 20.06
CA PRO A 13 -3.57 10.95 19.71
C PRO A 13 -2.36 10.49 18.86
N LEU A 14 -1.73 9.40 19.32
CA LEU A 14 -0.78 8.50 18.65
C LEU A 14 0.72 8.85 18.75
N ASP A 15 1.47 7.91 19.33
CA ASP A 15 2.92 7.79 19.26
C ASP A 15 3.44 7.90 17.80
N GLY A 16 3.85 9.10 17.37
CA GLY A 16 4.96 9.40 16.47
C GLY A 16 5.06 8.81 15.05
N GLY A 17 4.04 8.15 14.51
CA GLY A 17 4.10 7.57 13.15
C GLY A 17 3.85 8.58 12.03
N ALA A 18 4.84 8.88 11.18
CA ALA A 18 4.72 9.72 9.97
C ALA A 18 3.84 9.10 8.86
N THR A 19 2.64 8.66 9.22
CA THR A 19 1.61 8.17 8.31
C THR A 19 0.92 9.33 7.60
N PRO A 20 0.34 9.13 6.40
CA PRO A 20 -0.34 10.19 5.67
C PRO A 20 -1.43 10.88 6.48
N TRP A 21 -2.24 10.13 7.24
CA TRP A 21 -3.33 10.68 8.06
C TRP A 21 -2.85 11.38 9.33
N TRP A 22 -1.72 10.96 9.90
CA TRP A 22 -1.11 11.68 11.03
C TRP A 22 -0.55 13.01 10.55
N LEU A 23 0.14 13.01 9.41
CA LEU A 23 0.67 14.24 8.83
C LEU A 23 -0.46 15.17 8.37
N ASP A 24 -1.54 14.62 7.82
CA ASP A 24 -2.76 15.37 7.51
C ASP A 24 -3.35 16.05 8.76
N ASP A 25 -3.49 15.31 9.86
CA ASP A 25 -4.02 15.82 11.13
C ASP A 25 -3.10 16.87 11.77
N LEU A 26 -1.79 16.66 11.72
CA LEU A 26 -0.78 17.63 12.18
C LEU A 26 -0.89 18.94 11.40
N LEU A 27 -0.95 18.86 10.07
CA LEU A 27 -1.05 20.03 9.19
C LEU A 27 -2.37 20.78 9.39
N ARG A 28 -3.48 20.06 9.52
CA ARG A 28 -4.80 20.66 9.77
C ARG A 28 -4.87 21.30 11.16
N SER A 29 -4.24 20.69 12.16
CA SER A 29 -4.17 21.24 13.51
C SER A 29 -3.34 22.52 13.54
N ALA A 30 -2.18 22.55 12.87
CA ALA A 30 -1.38 23.76 12.75
C ALA A 30 -2.16 24.89 12.05
N ALA A 31 -2.85 24.58 10.95
CA ALA A 31 -3.70 25.55 10.26
C ALA A 31 -4.88 26.03 11.12
N ALA A 32 -5.48 25.16 11.92
CA ALA A 32 -6.57 25.51 12.84
C ALA A 32 -6.11 26.48 13.93
N VAL A 33 -4.92 26.25 14.50
CA VAL A 33 -4.30 27.16 15.49
C VAL A 33 -4.08 28.54 14.89
N VAL A 34 -3.48 28.61 13.69
CA VAL A 34 -3.17 29.88 13.02
C VAL A 34 -4.44 30.66 12.63
N THR A 35 -5.47 29.96 12.14
CA THR A 35 -6.70 30.60 11.64
C THR A 35 -7.75 30.84 12.71
N GLY A 36 -7.59 30.25 13.91
CA GLY A 36 -8.62 30.22 14.95
C GLY A 36 -9.85 29.37 14.59
N ALA A 37 -9.80 28.61 13.49
CA ALA A 37 -10.88 27.73 13.08
C ALA A 37 -10.89 26.41 13.88
N ALA A 38 -12.02 25.71 13.90
CA ALA A 38 -12.03 24.32 14.36
C ALA A 38 -11.29 23.44 13.34
N THR A 39 -10.47 22.48 13.80
CA THR A 39 -9.74 21.54 12.92
C THR A 39 -10.67 20.84 11.92
N ALA A 40 -11.90 20.51 12.34
CA ALA A 40 -12.92 19.91 11.48
C ALA A 40 -13.31 20.78 10.28
N GLY A 41 -13.20 22.11 10.40
CA GLY A 41 -13.49 23.08 9.33
C GLY A 41 -12.32 23.32 8.37
N VAL A 42 -11.11 22.82 8.67
CA VAL A 42 -9.98 22.88 7.76
C VAL A 42 -10.07 21.72 6.77
N PRO A 43 -9.95 21.91 5.44
CA PRO A 43 -9.96 20.80 4.48
C PRO A 43 -8.77 19.84 4.69
N ALA A 44 -8.85 18.62 4.18
CA ALA A 44 -7.75 17.65 4.20
C ALA A 44 -6.47 18.28 3.65
N ALA A 45 -5.33 18.16 4.34
CA ALA A 45 -4.06 18.75 3.94
C ALA A 45 -3.41 18.08 2.73
N GLU A 46 -3.73 16.80 2.48
CA GLU A 46 -3.20 15.98 1.38
C GLU A 46 -1.67 16.08 1.24
N PRO A 47 -0.89 15.74 2.28
CA PRO A 47 0.56 15.76 2.19
C PRO A 47 1.05 14.80 1.10
N ARG A 48 2.03 15.24 0.33
CA ARG A 48 2.65 14.46 -0.76
C ARG A 48 4.16 14.57 -0.69
N ARG A 49 4.87 13.62 -1.28
CA ARG A 49 6.31 13.79 -1.51
C ARG A 49 6.55 14.92 -2.52
N PRO A 50 7.48 15.83 -2.25
CA PRO A 50 7.81 16.88 -3.19
C PRO A 50 8.59 16.32 -4.40
N PRO A 51 8.65 17.07 -5.52
CA PRO A 51 9.47 16.70 -6.66
C PRO A 51 10.94 16.48 -6.29
N ALA A 52 11.64 15.68 -7.09
CA ALA A 52 13.07 15.46 -6.91
C ALA A 52 13.84 16.79 -6.98
N GLY A 53 14.72 17.03 -6.00
CA GLY A 53 15.51 18.27 -5.89
C GLY A 53 14.87 19.36 -5.04
N THR A 54 13.60 19.22 -4.65
CA THR A 54 12.96 20.11 -3.65
C THR A 54 13.44 19.74 -2.24
N ARG A 55 13.61 20.74 -1.38
CA ARG A 55 13.99 20.54 0.03
C ARG A 55 12.78 20.04 0.84
N GLY A 56 12.99 19.01 1.65
CA GLY A 56 11.96 18.45 2.54
C GLY A 56 11.50 17.05 2.12
N ASP A 57 10.99 16.28 3.07
CA ASP A 57 10.44 14.94 2.85
C ASP A 57 8.99 14.99 2.33
N TYR A 58 8.24 16.02 2.75
CA TYR A 58 6.82 16.17 2.46
C TYR A 58 6.49 17.61 2.08
N ALA A 59 5.42 17.79 1.32
CA ALA A 59 4.90 19.10 0.94
C ALA A 59 3.37 19.15 1.05
N THR A 60 2.85 20.32 1.38
CA THR A 60 1.41 20.59 1.33
C THR A 60 1.09 21.93 0.68
N ALA A 61 -0.03 21.97 -0.04
CA ALA A 61 -0.64 23.18 -0.58
C ALA A 61 -1.84 23.64 0.26
N LEU A 62 -1.88 23.29 1.55
CA LEU A 62 -3.01 23.61 2.42
C LEU A 62 -3.27 25.12 2.50
N ALA A 63 -2.23 25.93 2.71
CA ALA A 63 -2.34 27.39 2.82
C ALA A 63 -3.02 28.01 1.59
N LEU A 64 -2.60 27.63 0.39
CA LEU A 64 -3.21 28.06 -0.88
C LEU A 64 -4.71 27.78 -0.96
N ARG A 65 -5.16 26.64 -0.41
CA ARG A 65 -6.56 26.21 -0.48
C ARG A 65 -7.46 26.90 0.54
N ILE A 66 -6.91 27.36 1.67
CA ILE A 66 -7.68 28.00 2.74
C ILE A 66 -7.55 29.53 2.76
N ALA A 67 -6.51 30.10 2.14
CA ALA A 67 -6.22 31.53 2.11
C ALA A 67 -7.44 32.39 1.73
N GLY A 68 -8.15 32.01 0.66
CA GLY A 68 -9.33 32.73 0.19
C GLY A 68 -10.51 32.70 1.17
N ALA A 69 -10.67 31.61 1.92
CA ALA A 69 -11.73 31.49 2.93
C ALA A 69 -11.43 32.28 4.20
N VAL A 70 -10.15 32.41 4.55
CA VAL A 70 -9.68 33.14 5.73
C VAL A 70 -9.49 34.64 5.44
N GLY A 71 -9.31 35.03 4.17
CA GLY A 71 -9.07 36.41 3.77
C GLY A 71 -7.63 36.88 3.99
N LEU A 72 -6.67 35.94 4.06
CA LEU A 72 -5.24 36.22 4.25
C LEU A 72 -4.44 35.87 2.98
N PRO A 73 -3.30 36.54 2.73
CA PRO A 73 -2.35 36.11 1.69
C PRO A 73 -1.85 34.68 1.95
N ALA A 74 -1.74 33.87 0.91
CA ALA A 74 -1.41 32.45 1.04
C ALA A 74 0.04 32.19 1.49
N ASP A 75 0.96 33.09 1.16
CA ASP A 75 2.35 33.09 1.60
C ASP A 75 2.49 33.47 3.07
N GLU A 76 1.76 34.49 3.55
CA GLU A 76 1.68 34.83 4.97
C GLU A 76 1.10 33.65 5.78
N LEU A 77 -0.01 33.08 5.30
CA LEU A 77 -0.63 31.93 5.96
C LEU A 77 0.27 30.69 5.96
N ALA A 78 1.03 30.45 4.89
CA ALA A 78 2.01 29.37 4.84
C ALA A 78 3.16 29.62 5.83
N ALA A 79 3.61 30.87 6.00
CA ALA A 79 4.65 31.23 6.95
C ALA A 79 4.21 31.00 8.41
N ASP A 80 2.98 31.37 8.73
CA ASP A 80 2.40 31.15 10.05
C ASP A 80 2.21 29.65 10.34
N ILE A 81 1.67 28.89 9.37
CA ILE A 81 1.56 27.42 9.49
C ILE A 81 2.93 26.78 9.68
N ALA A 82 3.94 27.21 8.91
CA ALA A 82 5.30 26.71 9.05
C ALA A 82 5.92 27.07 10.42
N ALA A 83 5.61 28.24 10.97
CA ALA A 83 6.06 28.63 12.30
C ALA A 83 5.46 27.74 13.39
N GLU A 84 4.15 27.45 13.31
CA GLU A 84 3.47 26.54 14.23
C GLU A 84 4.07 25.13 14.14
N LEU A 85 4.28 24.61 12.93
CA LEU A 85 4.85 23.27 12.72
C LEU A 85 6.27 23.13 13.28
N ARG A 86 7.11 24.18 13.22
CA ARG A 86 8.46 24.15 13.80
C ARG A 86 8.47 24.00 15.32
N SER A 87 7.36 24.26 16.00
CA SER A 87 7.24 24.03 17.44
C SER A 87 6.95 22.56 17.80
N THR A 88 6.67 21.71 16.81
CA THR A 88 6.28 20.31 17.02
C THR A 88 7.52 19.40 17.14
N PRO A 89 7.59 18.48 18.12
CA PRO A 89 8.77 17.63 18.35
C PRO A 89 9.23 16.75 17.18
N HIS A 90 8.33 16.44 16.24
CA HIS A 90 8.59 15.53 15.11
C HIS A 90 9.07 16.24 13.83
N VAL A 91 9.08 17.59 13.83
CA VAL A 91 9.42 18.41 12.66
C VAL A 91 10.84 18.96 12.82
N VAL A 92 11.73 18.63 11.89
CA VAL A 92 13.11 19.17 11.84
C VAL A 92 13.10 20.56 11.20
N SER A 93 12.37 20.70 10.10
CA SER A 93 12.18 22.00 9.44
C SER A 93 10.81 22.07 8.77
N ALA A 94 10.28 23.29 8.68
CA ALA A 94 9.15 23.62 7.83
C ALA A 94 9.51 24.90 7.09
N ASP A 95 9.68 24.81 5.78
CA ASP A 95 10.14 25.89 4.89
C ASP A 95 9.00 26.25 3.93
N VAL A 96 8.79 27.54 3.69
CA VAL A 96 7.79 28.03 2.72
C VAL A 96 8.44 28.21 1.36
N GLU A 97 7.80 27.70 0.33
CA GLU A 97 8.26 27.86 -1.05
C GLU A 97 7.18 28.49 -1.94
N GLY A 98 7.62 29.42 -2.78
CA GLY A 98 6.79 30.07 -3.79
C GLY A 98 5.62 30.83 -3.18
N ARG A 99 4.40 30.48 -3.60
CA ARG A 99 3.15 31.22 -3.30
C ARG A 99 2.35 30.69 -2.11
N GLY A 100 2.92 29.76 -1.33
CA GLY A 100 2.23 29.17 -0.18
C GLY A 100 2.26 27.64 -0.12
N PHE A 101 3.34 27.02 -0.64
CA PHE A 101 3.64 25.62 -0.34
C PHE A 101 4.45 25.56 0.96
N VAL A 102 4.13 24.59 1.82
CA VAL A 102 4.93 24.30 3.02
C VAL A 102 5.62 22.96 2.80
N ASN A 103 6.94 22.98 2.76
CA ASN A 103 7.80 21.80 2.69
C ASN A 103 8.27 21.44 4.10
N LEU A 104 8.12 20.18 4.50
CA LEU A 104 8.43 19.68 5.82
C LEU A 104 9.54 18.63 5.76
N THR A 105 10.49 18.74 6.68
CA THR A 105 11.45 17.68 7.00
C THR A 105 11.08 17.09 8.35
N LEU A 106 10.85 15.79 8.42
CA LEU A 106 10.52 15.11 9.68
C LEU A 106 11.75 14.45 10.29
N THR A 107 11.71 14.21 11.60
CA THR A 107 12.80 13.47 12.25
C THR A 107 12.90 12.05 11.66
N PRO A 108 14.12 11.48 11.54
CA PRO A 108 14.29 10.10 11.09
C PRO A 108 13.42 9.10 11.89
N ARG A 109 13.32 9.28 13.21
CA ARG A 109 12.45 8.48 14.09
C ARG A 109 10.97 8.54 13.69
N ALA A 110 10.46 9.73 13.37
CA ALA A 110 9.07 9.89 12.94
C ALA A 110 8.82 9.19 11.59
N ARG A 111 9.75 9.33 10.63
CA ARG A 111 9.68 8.67 9.32
C ARG A 111 9.69 7.15 9.44
N VAL A 112 10.62 6.61 10.21
CA VAL A 112 10.76 5.15 10.43
C VAL A 112 9.55 4.54 11.14
N SER A 113 8.85 5.32 11.97
CA SER A 113 7.63 4.87 12.66
C SER A 113 6.49 4.52 11.68
N LEU A 114 6.53 5.00 10.43
CA LEU A 114 5.63 4.59 9.34
C LEU A 114 5.61 3.07 9.14
N VAL A 115 6.76 2.41 9.25
CA VAL A 115 6.92 0.97 9.01
C VAL A 115 5.91 0.15 9.81
N ARG A 116 5.69 0.53 11.06
CA ARG A 116 4.78 -0.18 11.98
C ARG A 116 3.33 -0.02 11.61
N ALA A 117 2.97 1.14 11.06
CA ALA A 117 1.62 1.35 10.54
C ALA A 117 1.44 0.55 9.24
N ALA A 118 2.44 0.59 8.36
CA ALA A 118 2.40 -0.01 7.02
C ALA A 118 2.25 -1.54 7.02
N ARG A 119 2.65 -2.24 8.08
CA ARG A 119 2.42 -3.68 8.20
C ARG A 119 0.96 -4.08 8.45
N ALA A 120 0.12 -3.14 8.92
CA ALA A 120 -1.26 -3.45 9.26
C ALA A 120 -2.09 -3.70 7.97
N PRO A 121 -2.93 -4.75 7.91
CA PRO A 121 -3.77 -5.02 6.73
C PRO A 121 -4.66 -3.86 6.27
N GLY A 122 -5.02 -2.96 7.20
CA GLY A 122 -5.83 -1.76 6.93
C GLY A 122 -5.03 -0.53 6.52
N TYR A 123 -3.70 -0.58 6.49
CA TYR A 123 -2.87 0.60 6.22
C TYR A 123 -3.20 1.24 4.87
N LEU A 124 -3.18 0.43 3.82
CA LEU A 124 -3.36 0.92 2.44
C LEU A 124 -4.77 1.50 2.23
N THR A 125 -5.78 0.95 2.91
CA THR A 125 -7.18 1.36 2.82
C THR A 125 -7.56 2.50 3.77
N GLY A 126 -6.60 3.02 4.54
CA GLY A 126 -6.85 4.13 5.46
C GLY A 126 -7.57 3.73 6.75
N ASP A 127 -7.65 2.44 7.06
CA ASP A 127 -8.15 1.95 8.35
C ASP A 127 -7.18 2.38 9.46
N ARG A 128 -7.51 3.48 10.13
CA ARG A 128 -6.71 4.01 11.24
C ARG A 128 -6.59 2.92 12.33
N PRO A 129 -5.42 2.72 12.95
CA PRO A 129 -5.35 1.99 14.22
C PRO A 129 -6.33 2.66 15.21
N ALA A 130 -7.42 1.95 15.53
CA ALA A 130 -8.59 2.51 16.19
C ALA A 130 -8.24 3.08 17.57
N GLN A 131 -8.74 4.27 17.86
CA GLN A 131 -8.92 4.78 19.22
C GLN A 131 -10.38 4.64 19.70
N SER A 132 -11.15 3.74 19.11
CA SER A 132 -12.49 3.42 19.57
C SER A 132 -12.55 1.94 19.92
N PRO A 133 -13.34 1.56 20.96
CA PRO A 133 -13.62 0.15 21.19
C PRO A 133 -14.16 -0.45 19.89
N PRO A 134 -13.88 -1.74 19.62
CA PRO A 134 -14.46 -2.38 18.45
C PRO A 134 -15.97 -2.11 18.50
N LEU A 135 -16.50 -1.47 17.45
CA LEU A 135 -17.93 -1.51 17.20
C LEU A 135 -18.30 -2.98 17.29
N ALA A 136 -19.24 -3.32 18.17
CA ALA A 136 -19.75 -4.67 18.29
C ALA A 136 -20.29 -5.07 16.91
N GLY A 137 -19.50 -5.85 16.17
CA GLY A 137 -19.61 -5.96 14.72
C GLY A 137 -18.27 -5.64 14.06
N GLY A 138 -17.27 -6.49 14.29
CA GLY A 138 -16.04 -6.46 13.51
C GLY A 138 -16.41 -6.54 12.03
N ARG A 139 -15.93 -5.59 11.22
CA ARG A 139 -15.90 -5.77 9.78
C ARG A 139 -15.02 -6.99 9.52
N THR A 140 -15.65 -8.15 9.37
CA THR A 140 -15.00 -9.38 8.93
C THR A 140 -14.25 -9.07 7.65
N ALA A 141 -13.06 -9.67 7.47
CA ALA A 141 -12.38 -9.66 6.18
C ALA A 141 -13.44 -10.02 5.12
N VAL A 142 -13.79 -9.06 4.26
CA VAL A 142 -14.73 -9.32 3.18
C VAL A 142 -14.07 -10.39 2.35
N GLU A 143 -14.62 -11.60 2.33
CA GLU A 143 -14.18 -12.64 1.41
C GLU A 143 -14.71 -12.28 0.03
N TRP A 144 -13.80 -12.00 -0.89
CA TRP A 144 -14.14 -11.62 -2.26
C TRP A 144 -14.02 -12.85 -3.14
N GLY A 145 -15.13 -13.35 -3.68
CA GLY A 145 -15.08 -14.31 -4.77
C GLY A 145 -14.31 -13.73 -5.95
N LEU A 146 -13.37 -14.49 -6.50
CA LEU A 146 -12.66 -14.10 -7.72
C LEU A 146 -13.60 -14.18 -8.92
N SER A 147 -13.63 -13.14 -9.75
CA SER A 147 -14.36 -13.20 -11.02
C SER A 147 -13.80 -14.33 -11.89
N ALA A 148 -14.62 -15.27 -12.32
CA ALA A 148 -14.17 -16.46 -13.04
C ALA A 148 -13.76 -16.12 -14.50
N LEU A 149 -12.57 -15.52 -14.69
CA LEU A 149 -12.11 -15.01 -15.99
C LEU A 149 -12.06 -16.09 -17.07
N HIS A 150 -11.77 -17.33 -16.68
CA HIS A 150 -11.73 -18.48 -17.58
C HIS A 150 -13.07 -18.80 -18.24
N THR A 151 -14.19 -18.41 -17.62
CA THR A 151 -15.53 -18.62 -18.18
C THR A 151 -15.90 -17.60 -19.26
N ALA A 152 -15.09 -16.57 -19.46
CA ALA A 152 -15.32 -15.58 -20.50
C ALA A 152 -15.08 -16.20 -21.90
N GLU A 153 -16.00 -15.96 -22.82
CA GLU A 153 -15.90 -16.44 -24.20
C GLU A 153 -14.77 -15.72 -24.98
N THR A 154 -14.56 -14.43 -24.70
CA THR A 154 -13.59 -13.56 -25.40
C THR A 154 -12.62 -12.90 -24.43
N LEU A 155 -11.42 -12.58 -24.90
CA LEU A 155 -10.42 -11.85 -24.11
C LEU A 155 -10.90 -10.46 -23.69
N SER A 156 -11.62 -9.77 -24.57
CA SER A 156 -12.18 -8.45 -24.25
C SER A 156 -13.13 -8.51 -23.05
N ARG A 157 -13.92 -9.58 -22.92
CA ARG A 157 -14.84 -9.78 -21.80
C ARG A 157 -14.11 -10.14 -20.52
N ALA A 158 -13.14 -11.05 -20.57
CA ALA A 158 -12.29 -11.38 -19.42
C ALA A 158 -11.60 -10.14 -18.85
N ARG A 159 -11.05 -9.29 -19.72
CA ARG A 159 -10.42 -8.02 -19.36
C ARG A 159 -11.37 -7.04 -18.69
N ALA A 160 -12.58 -6.89 -19.23
CA ALA A 160 -13.60 -6.02 -18.64
C ALA A 160 -13.95 -6.49 -17.23
N TRP A 161 -14.19 -7.80 -17.05
CA TRP A 161 -14.48 -8.39 -15.75
C TRP A 161 -13.37 -8.17 -14.72
N ALA A 162 -12.11 -8.38 -15.10
CA ALA A 162 -10.97 -8.15 -14.19
C ALA A 162 -10.90 -6.69 -13.72
N ARG A 163 -11.15 -5.72 -14.62
CA ARG A 163 -11.13 -4.30 -14.29
C ARG A 163 -12.32 -3.89 -13.42
N ASP A 164 -13.51 -4.40 -13.70
CA ASP A 164 -14.71 -4.09 -12.94
C ASP A 164 -14.64 -4.70 -11.52
N ASP A 165 -14.07 -5.90 -11.39
CA ASP A 165 -13.73 -6.53 -10.11
C ASP A 165 -12.76 -5.63 -9.31
N ALA A 166 -11.66 -5.19 -9.92
CA ALA A 166 -10.69 -4.30 -9.28
C ALA A 166 -11.32 -2.94 -8.86
N ARG A 167 -12.14 -2.33 -9.73
CA ARG A 167 -12.86 -1.09 -9.41
C ARG A 167 -13.77 -1.24 -8.22
N ARG A 168 -14.58 -2.31 -8.20
CA ARG A 168 -15.49 -2.61 -7.10
C ARG A 168 -14.72 -2.77 -5.79
N ARG A 169 -13.62 -3.51 -5.81
CA ARG A 169 -12.73 -3.71 -4.65
C ARG A 169 -12.18 -2.39 -4.11
N MET A 170 -11.63 -1.55 -4.99
CA MET A 170 -11.07 -0.25 -4.59
C MET A 170 -12.14 0.68 -3.99
N LEU A 171 -13.31 0.81 -4.62
CA LEU A 171 -14.38 1.71 -4.15
C LEU A 171 -14.91 1.32 -2.76
N LEU A 172 -15.13 0.03 -2.53
CA LEU A 172 -15.56 -0.49 -1.24
C LEU A 172 -14.46 -0.35 -0.18
N ALA A 173 -13.20 -0.58 -0.56
CA ALA A 173 -12.07 -0.46 0.34
C ALA A 173 -11.81 0.97 0.82
N THR A 174 -12.13 1.99 0.00
CA THR A 174 -11.97 3.41 0.38
C THR A 174 -13.25 4.02 0.97
N GLY A 175 -14.35 3.26 1.07
CA GLY A 175 -15.64 3.79 1.51
C GLY A 175 -16.29 4.76 0.52
N ALA A 176 -15.76 4.89 -0.70
CA ALA A 176 -16.34 5.70 -1.78
C ALA A 176 -17.57 5.03 -2.42
N GLY A 177 -18.02 3.89 -1.89
CA GLY A 177 -19.20 3.15 -2.33
C GLY A 177 -20.16 2.88 -1.19
N GLU A 178 -20.99 3.87 -0.84
CA GLU A 178 -22.31 3.61 -0.25
C GLU A 178 -23.39 3.97 -1.29
N GLU A 179 -24.34 3.04 -1.47
CA GLU A 179 -25.60 3.14 -2.23
C GLU A 179 -25.57 3.28 -3.77
N GLU A 180 -25.11 2.26 -4.48
CA GLU A 180 -25.80 1.83 -5.71
C GLU A 180 -26.50 0.49 -5.45
N SER A 181 -27.61 0.57 -4.71
CA SER A 181 -28.75 -0.35 -4.88
C SER A 181 -29.32 -0.12 -6.28
N GLY A 182 -28.67 -0.71 -7.27
CA GLY A 182 -28.98 -0.49 -8.69
C GLY A 182 -28.53 -1.65 -9.55
N GLY A 183 -29.02 -2.85 -9.22
CA GLY A 183 -29.01 -3.99 -10.13
C GLY A 183 -27.63 -4.54 -10.48
N CYS A 184 -27.24 -5.63 -9.84
CA CYS A 184 -26.58 -6.68 -10.61
C CYS A 184 -27.40 -6.89 -11.89
N PRO A 185 -26.83 -6.84 -13.11
CA PRO A 185 -27.49 -7.56 -14.19
C PRO A 185 -27.50 -9.00 -13.71
N ALA A 186 -28.70 -9.50 -13.43
CA ALA A 186 -28.92 -10.91 -13.17
C ALA A 186 -28.15 -11.69 -14.23
N SER A 187 -27.30 -12.57 -13.74
CA SER A 187 -26.64 -13.62 -14.48
C SER A 187 -27.56 -14.21 -15.55
N GLY A 188 -27.32 -13.81 -16.80
CA GLY A 188 -27.88 -14.42 -18.00
C GLY A 188 -26.85 -15.27 -18.76
N GLY A 189 -25.81 -15.77 -18.08
CA GLY A 189 -24.85 -16.74 -18.63
C GLY A 189 -25.18 -18.15 -18.14
N PRO A 190 -25.17 -19.18 -19.00
CA PRO A 190 -25.63 -20.51 -18.65
C PRO A 190 -24.62 -21.21 -17.73
N GLY A 191 -25.12 -21.80 -16.65
CA GLY A 191 -24.43 -22.83 -15.88
C GLY A 191 -23.28 -22.31 -15.01
N ALA A 192 -23.53 -22.24 -13.71
CA ALA A 192 -22.49 -22.33 -12.70
C ALA A 192 -21.75 -23.67 -12.84
N GLY A 193 -20.71 -23.70 -13.69
CA GLY A 193 -19.63 -24.65 -13.55
C GLY A 193 -18.88 -24.27 -12.28
N GLY A 194 -18.96 -25.12 -11.26
CA GLY A 194 -18.24 -24.92 -10.01
C GLY A 194 -16.73 -24.71 -10.25
N PRO A 195 -16.01 -24.18 -9.24
CA PRO A 195 -14.57 -23.99 -9.35
C PRO A 195 -13.89 -25.31 -9.78
N PRO A 196 -12.79 -25.27 -10.55
CA PRO A 196 -11.96 -26.46 -10.68
C PRO A 196 -11.63 -26.98 -9.28
N PRO A 197 -11.68 -28.30 -9.03
CA PRO A 197 -11.46 -28.84 -7.70
C PRO A 197 -10.10 -28.37 -7.20
N SER A 198 -10.09 -27.72 -6.04
CA SER A 198 -8.89 -27.47 -5.24
C SER A 198 -8.26 -28.83 -4.87
N ARG A 199 -7.50 -29.43 -5.78
CA ARG A 199 -6.70 -30.62 -5.50
C ARG A 199 -5.37 -30.18 -4.90
N GLY A 200 -5.41 -30.05 -3.58
CA GLY A 200 -4.24 -29.84 -2.72
C GLY A 200 -4.59 -30.06 -1.25
N ARG A 201 -5.49 -30.99 -0.93
CA ARG A 201 -5.68 -31.43 0.46
C ARG A 201 -4.64 -32.50 0.78
N THR A 202 -3.49 -32.06 1.29
CA THR A 202 -2.61 -32.87 2.14
C THR A 202 -2.54 -32.16 3.48
N GLY A 203 -2.78 -32.90 4.57
CA GLY A 203 -3.12 -32.39 5.91
C GLY A 203 -2.08 -31.45 6.52
N SER A 204 -2.36 -30.74 7.60
CA SER A 204 -3.19 -31.07 8.77
C SER A 204 -3.72 -29.78 9.40
N GLU A 205 -4.96 -29.83 9.91
CA GLU A 205 -5.59 -28.75 10.67
C GLU A 205 -4.83 -28.52 11.98
N GLU A 206 -4.06 -27.44 12.06
CA GLU A 206 -3.67 -26.77 13.29
C GLU A 206 -3.21 -25.32 12.95
N ASN A 207 -4.13 -24.36 13.06
CA ASN A 207 -3.87 -22.91 13.08
C ASN A 207 -3.06 -22.28 11.90
N GLY A 208 -3.21 -22.75 10.66
CA GLY A 208 -2.43 -22.25 9.51
C GLY A 208 -3.24 -21.39 8.54
N ALA A 209 -2.76 -20.18 8.23
CA ALA A 209 -3.20 -19.46 7.04
C ALA A 209 -2.98 -20.33 5.79
N GLU A 210 -3.96 -20.39 4.89
CA GLU A 210 -3.89 -21.19 3.66
C GLU A 210 -2.65 -20.78 2.84
N GLU A 211 -1.79 -21.75 2.55
CA GLU A 211 -0.51 -21.51 1.90
C GLU A 211 -0.74 -21.21 0.40
N VAL A 212 -0.52 -19.95 0.01
CA VAL A 212 -0.74 -19.51 -1.37
C VAL A 212 0.54 -19.78 -2.18
N THR A 213 0.46 -20.77 -3.06
CA THR A 213 1.56 -21.18 -3.93
C THR A 213 1.70 -20.30 -5.17
N TRP A 214 2.88 -20.33 -5.78
CA TRP A 214 3.16 -19.74 -7.09
C TRP A 214 2.39 -20.39 -8.23
N ARG A 215 2.01 -21.67 -8.08
CA ARG A 215 1.34 -22.44 -9.12
C ARG A 215 -0.03 -21.86 -9.42
N ASP A 216 -0.20 -21.44 -10.67
CA ASP A 216 -1.49 -21.02 -11.20
C ASP A 216 -2.23 -22.23 -11.76
N PRO A 217 -3.43 -22.58 -11.26
CA PRO A 217 -4.18 -23.73 -11.73
C PRO A 217 -4.49 -23.70 -13.23
N CYS A 218 -4.60 -22.51 -13.84
CA CYS A 218 -4.91 -22.39 -15.25
C CYS A 218 -3.74 -22.85 -16.14
N ILE A 219 -2.49 -22.69 -15.66
CA ILE A 219 -1.28 -23.13 -16.39
C ILE A 219 -1.23 -24.66 -16.45
N ASP A 220 -1.48 -25.32 -15.32
CA ASP A 220 -1.40 -26.79 -15.22
C ASP A 220 -2.60 -27.49 -15.87
N THR A 221 -3.79 -26.87 -15.84
CA THR A 221 -5.02 -27.46 -16.40
C THR A 221 -5.90 -26.36 -16.99
N PRO A 222 -5.73 -26.01 -18.29
CA PRO A 222 -6.49 -24.95 -18.91
C PRO A 222 -7.99 -25.30 -18.91
N PRO A 223 -8.84 -24.48 -18.27
CA PRO A 223 -10.27 -24.71 -18.17
C PRO A 223 -10.98 -24.43 -19.51
N GLY A 224 -10.88 -25.37 -20.44
CA GLY A 224 -11.61 -25.32 -21.72
C GLY A 224 -10.86 -24.66 -22.87
N MET A 225 -11.60 -24.36 -23.94
CA MET A 225 -11.07 -23.98 -25.25
C MET A 225 -11.38 -22.51 -25.62
N SER A 226 -11.86 -21.67 -24.70
CA SER A 226 -12.13 -20.25 -25.01
C SER A 226 -10.82 -19.49 -25.24
N GLU A 227 -10.90 -18.35 -25.94
CA GLU A 227 -9.74 -17.48 -26.16
C GLU A 227 -9.13 -17.02 -24.82
N ALA A 228 -9.99 -16.70 -23.85
CA ALA A 228 -9.57 -16.36 -22.50
C ALA A 228 -8.88 -17.54 -21.80
N ALA A 229 -9.49 -18.73 -21.78
CA ALA A 229 -8.92 -19.90 -21.14
C ALA A 229 -7.53 -20.26 -21.72
N ARG A 230 -7.33 -20.13 -23.04
CA ARG A 230 -6.02 -20.34 -23.67
C ARG A 230 -4.97 -19.35 -23.17
N LEU A 231 -5.27 -18.06 -23.13
CA LEU A 231 -4.33 -17.06 -22.60
C LEU A 231 -4.01 -17.36 -21.13
N LEU A 232 -5.01 -17.65 -20.30
CA LEU A 232 -4.81 -17.96 -18.89
C LEU A 232 -3.93 -19.20 -18.68
N GLY A 233 -4.00 -20.18 -19.59
CA GLY A 233 -3.10 -21.34 -19.58
C GLY A 233 -1.65 -21.04 -19.96
N VAL A 234 -1.39 -19.90 -20.60
CA VAL A 234 -0.03 -19.46 -20.96
C VAL A 234 0.55 -18.53 -19.90
N VAL A 235 -0.18 -17.47 -19.53
CA VAL A 235 0.34 -16.43 -18.62
C VAL A 235 -0.05 -16.61 -17.16
N GLY A 236 -1.08 -17.40 -16.87
CA GLY A 236 -1.71 -17.51 -15.55
C GLY A 236 -2.75 -16.42 -15.27
N GLU A 237 -3.80 -16.74 -14.51
CA GLU A 237 -4.85 -15.80 -14.12
C GLU A 237 -4.31 -14.62 -13.31
N ALA A 238 -3.38 -14.88 -12.39
CA ALA A 238 -2.78 -13.83 -11.57
C ALA A 238 -2.06 -12.76 -12.41
N ASN A 239 -1.25 -13.18 -13.40
CA ASN A 239 -0.55 -12.25 -14.27
C ASN A 239 -1.50 -11.59 -15.27
N ALA A 240 -2.49 -12.33 -15.79
CA ALA A 240 -3.51 -11.77 -16.69
C ALA A 240 -4.29 -10.62 -16.05
N ARG A 241 -4.68 -10.75 -14.77
CA ARG A 241 -5.36 -9.67 -14.02
C ARG A 241 -4.52 -8.40 -13.94
N ILE A 242 -3.23 -8.55 -13.66
CA ILE A 242 -2.28 -7.41 -13.64
C ILE A 242 -2.14 -6.82 -15.04
N ALA A 243 -1.96 -7.64 -16.08
CA ALA A 243 -1.88 -7.19 -17.47
C ALA A 243 -3.13 -6.40 -17.91
N PHE A 244 -4.32 -6.91 -17.58
CA PHE A 244 -5.59 -6.27 -17.89
C PHE A 244 -5.76 -4.94 -17.15
N CYS A 245 -5.35 -4.86 -15.88
CA CYS A 245 -5.43 -3.64 -15.09
C CYS A 245 -4.33 -2.63 -15.41
N ARG A 246 -3.17 -3.07 -15.94
CA ARG A 246 -1.99 -2.25 -16.23
C ARG A 246 -2.21 -1.20 -17.32
N SER A 247 -2.98 -1.53 -18.34
CA SER A 247 -3.19 -0.64 -19.50
C SER A 247 -4.12 0.51 -19.15
N VAL A 248 -3.69 1.73 -19.51
CA VAL A 248 -4.42 2.98 -19.31
C VAL A 248 -5.73 3.02 -20.11
N PRO A 249 -5.73 2.81 -21.45
CA PRO A 249 -6.98 2.79 -22.20
C PRO A 249 -7.82 1.58 -21.84
N GLU A 250 -9.14 1.78 -21.75
CA GLU A 250 -10.07 0.67 -21.57
C GLU A 250 -10.05 -0.28 -22.78
N ARG A 251 -9.89 0.28 -23.97
CA ARG A 251 -9.83 -0.43 -25.24
C ARG A 251 -8.51 -0.08 -25.93
N PRO A 252 -7.40 -0.72 -25.55
CA PRO A 252 -6.12 -0.53 -26.23
C PRO A 252 -6.23 -0.90 -27.70
N ARG A 253 -5.37 -0.30 -28.53
CA ARG A 253 -5.31 -0.61 -29.96
C ARG A 253 -4.56 -1.93 -30.17
N PRO A 254 -4.86 -2.68 -31.26
CA PRO A 254 -4.03 -3.81 -31.67
C PRO A 254 -2.56 -3.37 -31.82
N GLY A 255 -1.63 -4.16 -31.28
CA GLY A 255 -0.19 -3.85 -31.30
C GLY A 255 0.27 -2.80 -30.27
N GLU A 256 -0.62 -2.22 -29.48
CA GLU A 256 -0.23 -1.33 -28.38
C GLU A 256 0.55 -2.10 -27.32
N VAL A 257 1.60 -1.48 -26.78
CA VAL A 257 2.45 -2.06 -25.72
C VAL A 257 2.33 -1.22 -24.46
N THR A 258 2.42 -1.88 -23.30
CA THR A 258 2.43 -1.22 -21.98
C THR A 258 3.83 -1.12 -21.38
N GLY A 259 4.83 -1.70 -22.04
CA GLY A 259 6.25 -1.67 -21.69
C GLY A 259 7.06 -2.46 -22.72
N PRO A 260 8.38 -2.56 -22.55
CA PRO A 260 9.23 -3.40 -23.41
C PRO A 260 8.69 -4.82 -23.43
N ASP A 261 8.44 -5.36 -24.63
CA ASP A 261 7.90 -6.71 -24.87
C ASP A 261 6.64 -7.09 -24.05
N LEU A 262 5.88 -6.08 -23.59
CA LEU A 262 4.66 -6.26 -22.80
C LEU A 262 3.44 -5.79 -23.59
N PRO A 263 2.82 -6.65 -24.42
CA PRO A 263 1.64 -6.28 -25.18
C PRO A 263 0.52 -5.80 -24.25
N ALA A 264 -0.17 -4.74 -24.66
CA ALA A 264 -1.35 -4.25 -23.95
C ALA A 264 -2.54 -5.23 -24.08
N LEU A 265 -2.55 -6.03 -25.15
CA LEU A 265 -3.51 -7.10 -25.45
C LEU A 265 -2.75 -8.42 -25.63
N PRO A 266 -2.26 -9.06 -24.56
CA PRO A 266 -1.62 -10.36 -24.68
C PRO A 266 -2.62 -11.40 -25.20
N THR A 267 -2.15 -12.30 -26.06
CA THR A 267 -2.89 -13.49 -26.51
C THR A 267 -2.11 -14.75 -26.14
N ALA A 268 -2.68 -15.93 -26.40
CA ALA A 268 -1.96 -17.18 -26.16
C ALA A 268 -0.79 -17.36 -27.16
N GLU A 269 -0.93 -16.83 -28.36
CA GLU A 269 0.06 -16.88 -29.43
C GLU A 269 1.14 -15.80 -29.30
N GLU A 270 0.76 -14.64 -28.76
CA GLU A 270 1.65 -13.48 -28.55
C GLU A 270 1.54 -12.98 -27.10
N PRO A 271 2.00 -13.75 -26.10
CA PRO A 271 1.93 -13.37 -24.70
C PRO A 271 2.97 -12.30 -24.32
N GLY A 272 4.08 -12.20 -25.07
CA GLY A 272 5.21 -11.34 -24.72
C GLY A 272 5.84 -11.75 -23.38
N ASP A 273 6.37 -10.78 -22.63
CA ASP A 273 6.99 -11.05 -21.33
C ASP A 273 5.99 -11.49 -20.24
N TRP A 274 4.68 -11.44 -20.48
CA TRP A 274 3.66 -11.84 -19.51
C TRP A 274 3.70 -13.32 -19.12
N GLU A 275 4.25 -14.19 -19.96
CA GLU A 275 4.42 -15.63 -19.67
C GLU A 275 5.66 -15.92 -18.82
N ARG A 276 6.60 -14.97 -18.74
CA ARG A 276 7.92 -15.21 -18.13
C ARG A 276 7.87 -15.06 -16.62
N LEU A 277 8.61 -15.91 -15.91
CA LEU A 277 8.84 -15.80 -14.47
C LEU A 277 10.12 -15.00 -14.18
N THR A 278 10.17 -13.79 -14.72
CA THR A 278 11.33 -12.88 -14.60
C THR A 278 10.87 -11.48 -14.22
N ALA A 279 11.81 -10.62 -13.82
CA ALA A 279 11.53 -9.22 -13.50
C ALA A 279 10.95 -8.42 -14.68
N ALA A 280 11.07 -8.91 -15.92
CA ALA A 280 10.46 -8.31 -17.09
C ALA A 280 8.92 -8.44 -17.09
N ASN A 281 8.38 -9.44 -16.38
CA ASN A 281 6.95 -9.59 -16.13
C ASN A 281 6.56 -8.81 -14.85
N PRO A 282 5.81 -7.70 -14.96
CA PRO A 282 5.43 -6.93 -13.77
C PRO A 282 4.54 -7.71 -12.81
N GLY A 283 3.73 -8.65 -13.32
CA GLY A 283 2.88 -9.48 -12.50
C GLY A 283 3.67 -10.44 -11.62
N PHE A 284 4.70 -11.05 -12.19
CA PHE A 284 5.67 -11.86 -11.45
C PHE A 284 6.46 -11.01 -10.45
N ALA A 285 7.02 -9.87 -10.88
CA ALA A 285 7.87 -9.02 -10.04
C ALA A 285 7.17 -8.56 -8.75
N VAL A 286 5.92 -8.10 -8.85
CA VAL A 286 5.14 -7.66 -7.67
C VAL A 286 4.83 -8.83 -6.73
N ARG A 287 4.39 -9.97 -7.27
CA ARG A 287 4.12 -11.18 -6.47
C ARG A 287 5.40 -11.72 -5.82
N TYR A 288 6.54 -11.57 -6.49
CA TYR A 288 7.84 -12.05 -6.02
C TYR A 288 8.35 -11.21 -4.86
N ALA A 289 8.24 -9.88 -4.98
CA ALA A 289 8.53 -8.96 -3.90
C ALA A 289 7.69 -9.29 -2.65
N HIS A 290 6.39 -9.57 -2.81
CA HIS A 290 5.53 -9.99 -1.71
C HIS A 290 6.00 -11.30 -1.06
N ALA A 291 6.15 -12.38 -1.86
CA ALA A 291 6.56 -13.70 -1.36
C ALA A 291 7.91 -13.66 -0.64
N HIS A 292 8.87 -12.93 -1.21
CA HIS A 292 10.18 -12.72 -0.61
C HIS A 292 10.06 -11.96 0.72
N ALA A 293 9.32 -10.85 0.76
CA ALA A 293 9.11 -10.06 1.96
C ALA A 293 8.48 -10.87 3.11
N VAL A 294 7.46 -11.69 2.81
CA VAL A 294 6.84 -12.63 3.76
C VAL A 294 7.84 -13.66 4.26
N SER A 295 8.63 -14.26 3.36
CA SER A 295 9.56 -15.35 3.68
C SER A 295 10.72 -14.91 4.59
N THR A 296 11.14 -13.63 4.53
CA THR A 296 12.28 -13.12 5.31
C THR A 296 12.15 -13.37 6.81
N ARG A 297 10.94 -13.29 7.37
CA ARG A 297 10.69 -13.53 8.80
C ARG A 297 10.93 -14.99 9.19
N GLY A 298 10.54 -15.92 8.32
CA GLY A 298 10.79 -17.35 8.51
C GLY A 298 12.28 -17.69 8.41
N TRP A 299 13.00 -17.07 7.47
CA TRP A 299 14.45 -17.23 7.35
C TRP A 299 15.20 -16.68 8.57
N ALA A 300 14.79 -15.51 9.06
CA ALA A 300 15.33 -14.92 10.29
C ALA A 300 15.16 -15.86 11.50
N ALA A 301 13.98 -16.47 11.65
CA ALA A 301 13.74 -17.43 12.72
C ALA A 301 14.66 -18.67 12.64
N ARG A 302 14.97 -19.16 11.43
CA ARG A 302 15.88 -20.31 11.24
C ARG A 302 17.32 -20.02 11.64
N VAL A 303 17.77 -18.77 11.53
CA VAL A 303 19.11 -18.33 11.97
C VAL A 303 19.13 -17.90 13.44
N GLY A 304 18.06 -18.16 14.19
CA GLY A 304 17.96 -17.86 15.62
C GLY A 304 17.53 -16.42 15.93
N PHE A 305 17.04 -15.68 14.93
CA PHE A 305 16.56 -14.32 15.12
C PHE A 305 15.05 -14.32 15.41
N ALA A 306 14.66 -13.96 16.64
CA ALA A 306 13.27 -13.73 16.99
C ALA A 306 12.90 -12.28 16.63
N PRO A 307 12.06 -12.03 15.60
CA PRO A 307 11.71 -10.68 15.20
C PRO A 307 10.97 -9.95 16.34
N PRO A 308 11.33 -8.68 16.63
CA PRO A 308 10.71 -7.91 17.69
C PRO A 308 9.32 -7.42 17.28
N GLY A 309 8.30 -8.24 17.48
CA GLY A 309 6.91 -7.84 17.21
C GLY A 309 5.95 -9.01 17.09
N PRO A 310 4.63 -8.77 17.20
CA PRO A 310 3.64 -9.81 17.00
C PRO A 310 3.67 -10.29 15.53
N ALA A 311 3.00 -11.41 15.22
CA ALA A 311 2.94 -11.96 13.86
C ALA A 311 2.45 -10.90 12.84
N LEU A 312 2.76 -11.08 11.55
CA LEU A 312 2.37 -10.14 10.47
C LEU A 312 0.86 -9.83 10.46
N SER A 313 0.04 -10.79 10.90
CA SER A 313 -1.43 -10.66 11.01
C SER A 313 -1.91 -9.85 12.21
N ALA A 314 -1.04 -9.55 13.18
CA ALA A 314 -1.43 -8.95 14.45
C ALA A 314 -1.24 -7.43 14.46
N ARG A 315 -2.29 -6.72 14.92
CA ARG A 315 -2.30 -5.26 15.06
C ARG A 315 -1.21 -4.82 16.06
N PRO A 316 -0.46 -3.73 15.79
CA PRO A 316 0.45 -3.17 16.79
C PRO A 316 -0.29 -2.81 18.08
N ARG A 317 0.30 -3.09 19.24
CA ARG A 317 -0.17 -2.52 20.52
C ARG A 317 0.28 -1.06 20.61
N ALA A 318 -0.57 -0.18 21.12
CA ALA A 318 -0.17 1.18 21.49
C ALA A 318 0.98 1.12 22.51
N GLY A 319 2.02 1.95 22.35
CA GLY A 319 3.24 1.90 23.17
C GLY A 319 4.26 0.83 22.80
N ALA A 320 4.22 0.25 21.58
CA ALA A 320 5.23 -0.71 21.13
C ALA A 320 6.65 -0.09 21.11
N CYS A 321 7.61 -0.80 21.73
CA CYS A 321 9.04 -0.49 21.88
C CYS A 321 9.55 0.42 20.76
N GLU A 322 9.96 1.65 21.02
CA GLU A 322 10.44 2.54 19.96
C GLU A 322 11.68 1.96 19.23
N PHE A 323 11.91 2.33 17.98
CA PHE A 323 13.15 1.95 17.28
C PHE A 323 14.33 2.61 18.01
N GLY A 324 15.44 1.93 18.24
CA GLY A 324 16.64 2.58 18.75
C GLY A 324 17.35 3.36 17.64
N ASP A 325 18.49 3.95 17.98
CA ASP A 325 19.20 4.87 17.08
C ASP A 325 19.83 4.13 15.88
N ASP A 326 20.32 2.90 16.08
CA ASP A 326 20.93 2.09 15.02
C ASP A 326 19.87 1.62 14.00
N ALA A 327 18.69 1.22 14.47
CA ALA A 327 17.56 0.90 13.61
C ALA A 327 17.08 2.12 12.81
N VAL A 328 17.03 3.29 13.45
CA VAL A 328 16.65 4.53 12.78
C VAL A 328 17.67 4.88 11.70
N ALA A 329 18.96 4.84 12.01
CA ALA A 329 20.02 5.12 11.04
C ALA A 329 19.98 4.14 9.84
N ALA A 330 19.77 2.84 10.11
CA ALA A 330 19.68 1.83 9.05
C ALA A 330 18.49 2.03 8.11
N LEU A 331 17.40 2.63 8.60
CA LEU A 331 16.20 2.90 7.80
C LEU A 331 16.17 4.33 7.23
N ASP A 332 17.13 5.18 7.60
CA ASP A 332 17.30 6.53 7.04
C ASP A 332 18.28 6.58 5.85
N GLU A 333 18.95 5.48 5.55
CA GLU A 333 19.76 5.33 4.33
C GLU A 333 18.92 5.61 3.07
N PRO A 334 19.42 6.37 2.07
CA PRO A 334 18.68 6.80 0.88
C PRO A 334 17.72 5.79 0.24
N ARG A 335 18.12 4.53 0.08
CA ARG A 335 17.26 3.49 -0.53
C ARG A 335 16.13 3.04 0.39
N ALA A 336 16.38 2.96 1.70
CA ALA A 336 15.35 2.69 2.69
C ALA A 336 14.37 3.88 2.76
N ALA A 337 14.88 5.11 2.78
CA ALA A 337 14.07 6.33 2.74
C ALA A 337 13.21 6.42 1.47
N ALA A 338 13.74 6.04 0.30
CA ALA A 338 12.97 5.97 -0.94
C ALA A 338 11.81 4.98 -0.86
N LEU A 339 12.05 3.78 -0.31
CA LEU A 339 11.02 2.77 -0.08
C LEU A 339 9.97 3.24 0.94
N LEU A 340 10.37 3.87 2.05
CA LEU A 340 9.45 4.49 3.01
C LEU A 340 8.56 5.54 2.33
N GLY A 341 9.14 6.35 1.43
CA GLY A 341 8.39 7.29 0.62
C GLY A 341 7.33 6.63 -0.25
N CYS A 342 7.67 5.52 -0.92
CA CYS A 342 6.68 4.73 -1.66
C CYS A 342 5.58 4.15 -0.76
N LEU A 343 5.92 3.69 0.45
CA LEU A 343 4.91 3.21 1.41
C LEU A 343 3.99 4.35 1.87
N PHE A 344 4.53 5.55 2.08
CA PHE A 344 3.78 6.75 2.46
C PHE A 344 2.74 7.13 1.40
N ASP A 345 3.11 7.11 0.11
CA ASP A 345 2.20 7.52 -0.97
C ASP A 345 0.98 6.59 -1.12
N GLY A 346 1.06 5.35 -0.65
CA GLY A 346 0.10 4.28 -0.92
C GLY A 346 -1.38 4.63 -0.68
N PRO A 347 -1.78 5.06 0.52
CA PRO A 347 -3.18 5.38 0.81
C PRO A 347 -3.75 6.48 -0.09
N GLY A 348 -2.94 7.51 -0.40
CA GLY A 348 -3.33 8.58 -1.31
C GLY A 348 -3.47 8.09 -2.75
N VAL A 349 -2.57 7.21 -3.19
CA VAL A 349 -2.63 6.60 -4.52
C VAL A 349 -3.85 5.68 -4.66
N LEU A 350 -4.18 4.88 -3.64
CA LEU A 350 -5.40 4.07 -3.66
C LEU A 350 -6.65 4.94 -3.72
N SER A 351 -6.72 6.00 -2.93
CA SER A 351 -7.84 6.95 -2.95
C SER A 351 -8.04 7.55 -4.35
N ALA A 352 -6.96 8.03 -4.97
CA ALA A 352 -7.00 8.56 -6.34
C ALA A 352 -7.40 7.51 -7.38
N ALA A 353 -6.92 6.27 -7.24
CA ALA A 353 -7.29 5.15 -8.14
C ALA A 353 -8.78 4.80 -8.02
N ALA A 354 -9.33 4.82 -6.81
CA ALA A 354 -10.75 4.57 -6.54
C ALA A 354 -11.63 5.70 -7.08
N GLU A 355 -11.33 6.96 -6.75
CA GLU A 355 -12.06 8.15 -7.23
C GLU A 355 -12.14 8.21 -8.75
N ARG A 356 -11.02 7.95 -9.43
CA ARG A 356 -10.92 7.98 -10.90
C ARG A 356 -11.40 6.68 -11.54
N ARG A 357 -11.67 5.63 -10.76
CA ARG A 357 -12.01 4.27 -11.23
C ARG A 357 -10.98 3.70 -12.21
N GLN A 358 -9.70 3.94 -11.92
CA GLN A 358 -8.56 3.66 -12.78
C GLN A 358 -7.59 2.66 -12.12
N PRO A 359 -7.78 1.33 -12.30
CA PRO A 359 -6.93 0.31 -11.70
C PRO A 359 -5.45 0.39 -12.09
N HIS A 360 -5.13 0.95 -13.26
CA HIS A 360 -3.75 1.09 -13.71
C HIS A 360 -2.90 1.95 -12.78
N ILE A 361 -3.51 2.92 -12.07
CA ILE A 361 -2.84 3.75 -11.06
C ILE A 361 -2.30 2.86 -9.91
N LEU A 362 -3.14 1.96 -9.39
CA LEU A 362 -2.73 1.02 -8.35
C LEU A 362 -1.67 0.04 -8.88
N VAL A 363 -1.80 -0.45 -10.12
CA VAL A 363 -0.77 -1.34 -10.70
C VAL A 363 0.58 -0.64 -10.79
N ARG A 364 0.66 0.60 -11.31
CA ARG A 364 1.91 1.37 -11.37
C ARG A 364 2.53 1.56 -9.98
N TYR A 365 1.70 1.80 -8.98
CA TYR A 365 2.13 1.94 -7.60
C TYR A 365 2.77 0.68 -7.04
N LEU A 366 2.13 -0.48 -7.19
CA LEU A 366 2.66 -1.75 -6.69
C LEU A 366 3.97 -2.12 -7.41
N GLU A 367 4.08 -1.83 -8.71
CA GLU A 367 5.35 -1.97 -9.44
C GLU A 367 6.45 -1.07 -8.86
N GLY A 368 6.12 0.19 -8.53
CA GLY A 368 7.07 1.11 -7.90
C GLY A 368 7.52 0.64 -6.51
N VAL A 369 6.60 0.12 -5.69
CA VAL A 369 6.94 -0.47 -4.38
C VAL A 369 7.85 -1.69 -4.54
N ALA A 370 7.53 -2.58 -5.49
CA ALA A 370 8.35 -3.75 -5.76
C ALA A 370 9.76 -3.37 -6.24
N ALA A 371 9.88 -2.40 -7.16
CA ALA A 371 11.16 -1.90 -7.63
C ALA A 371 12.00 -1.29 -6.51
N ALA A 372 11.41 -0.38 -5.71
CA ALA A 372 12.10 0.22 -4.56
C ALA A 372 12.53 -0.82 -3.51
N TYR A 373 11.72 -1.86 -3.30
CA TYR A 373 12.07 -2.98 -2.44
C TYR A 373 13.29 -3.76 -2.97
N HIS A 374 13.33 -4.03 -4.28
CA HIS A 374 14.44 -4.72 -4.92
C HIS A 374 15.74 -3.92 -4.88
N GLU A 375 15.68 -2.61 -5.14
CA GLU A 375 16.85 -1.73 -5.02
C GLU A 375 17.38 -1.67 -3.57
N TRP A 376 16.48 -1.58 -2.60
CA TRP A 376 16.86 -1.56 -1.18
C TRP A 376 17.49 -2.88 -0.72
N ARG A 377 16.92 -4.04 -1.05
CA ARG A 377 17.47 -5.35 -0.66
C ARG A 377 18.81 -5.67 -1.34
N GLU A 378 19.06 -5.13 -2.53
CA GLU A 378 20.37 -5.30 -3.18
C GLU A 378 21.46 -4.49 -2.47
N SER A 379 21.07 -3.39 -1.82
CA SER A 379 21.99 -2.57 -1.04
C SER A 379 22.26 -3.07 0.37
N CYS A 380 21.41 -3.93 0.92
CA CYS A 380 21.57 -4.42 2.29
C CYS A 380 21.04 -5.84 2.50
N THR A 381 21.71 -6.60 3.36
CA THR A 381 21.25 -7.93 3.76
C THR A 381 20.18 -7.81 4.85
N ALA A 382 18.93 -8.14 4.52
CA ALA A 382 17.82 -8.10 5.47
C ALA A 382 17.89 -9.21 6.54
N VAL A 383 18.36 -10.40 6.17
CA VAL A 383 18.52 -11.56 7.07
C VAL A 383 19.99 -12.00 7.06
N PRO A 384 20.72 -11.90 8.18
CA PRO A 384 22.12 -12.31 8.24
C PRO A 384 22.25 -13.84 8.09
N THR A 385 23.43 -14.30 7.66
CA THR A 385 23.75 -15.74 7.50
C THR A 385 24.08 -16.43 8.83
N SER A 386 24.41 -15.65 9.85
CA SER A 386 24.76 -16.08 11.20
C SER A 386 23.91 -15.32 12.22
N PRO A 387 23.70 -15.87 13.44
CA PRO A 387 23.00 -15.16 14.49
C PRO A 387 23.74 -13.87 14.86
N ALA A 388 22.99 -12.77 14.96
CA ALA A 388 23.53 -11.47 15.35
C ALA A 388 24.12 -11.53 16.78
N THR A 389 25.34 -11.06 16.94
CA THR A 389 26.10 -11.25 18.19
C THR A 389 25.91 -10.09 19.18
N ASP A 390 25.86 -8.86 18.69
CA ASP A 390 25.67 -7.67 19.53
C ASP A 390 24.24 -7.11 19.45
N ALA A 391 23.95 -6.10 20.27
CA ALA A 391 22.62 -5.52 20.38
C ALA A 391 22.29 -4.58 19.19
N ALA A 392 23.28 -3.86 18.66
CA ALA A 392 23.13 -2.92 17.57
C ALA A 392 22.76 -3.65 16.27
N GLU A 393 23.48 -4.73 15.94
CA GLU A 393 23.17 -5.60 14.81
C GLU A 393 21.77 -6.19 14.92
N ARG A 394 21.37 -6.61 16.13
CA ARG A 394 20.01 -7.09 16.37
C ARG A 394 18.97 -6.02 16.12
N GLU A 395 19.23 -4.79 16.51
CA GLU A 395 18.32 -3.68 16.27
C GLU A 395 18.14 -3.40 14.77
N VAL A 396 19.25 -3.34 14.02
CA VAL A 396 19.27 -3.14 12.58
C VAL A 396 18.51 -4.25 11.85
N VAL A 397 18.80 -5.52 12.17
CA VAL A 397 18.11 -6.67 11.55
C VAL A 397 16.62 -6.64 11.88
N GLY A 398 16.25 -6.33 13.13
CA GLY A 398 14.86 -6.14 13.53
C GLY A 398 14.14 -5.06 12.71
N ALA A 399 14.78 -3.92 12.48
CA ALA A 399 14.23 -2.83 11.69
C ALA A 399 14.00 -3.22 10.22
N ARG A 400 14.98 -3.90 9.61
CA ARG A 400 14.87 -4.40 8.22
C ARG A 400 13.74 -5.43 8.07
N LEU A 401 13.55 -6.30 9.06
CA LEU A 401 12.44 -7.25 9.08
C LEU A 401 11.08 -6.58 9.22
N GLU A 402 10.98 -5.52 10.02
CA GLU A 402 9.75 -4.70 10.10
C GLU A 402 9.48 -3.98 8.76
N LEU A 403 10.51 -3.51 8.05
CA LEU A 403 10.35 -2.93 6.70
C LEU A 403 9.88 -3.97 5.68
N CYS A 404 10.42 -5.20 5.72
CA CYS A 404 9.87 -6.32 4.93
C CYS A 404 8.39 -6.59 5.27
N ALA A 405 8.02 -6.57 6.55
CA ALA A 405 6.63 -6.75 6.99
C ALA A 405 5.70 -5.66 6.44
N ALA A 406 6.15 -4.40 6.43
CA ALA A 406 5.43 -3.28 5.84
C ALA A 406 5.19 -3.48 4.33
N VAL A 407 6.23 -3.87 3.59
CA VAL A 407 6.13 -4.17 2.16
C VAL A 407 5.15 -5.33 1.90
N ALA A 408 5.23 -6.40 2.69
CA ALA A 408 4.32 -7.53 2.59
C ALA A 408 2.85 -7.09 2.81
N GLY A 409 2.58 -6.28 3.84
CA GLY A 409 1.24 -5.76 4.12
C GLY A 409 0.66 -4.92 2.97
N VAL A 410 1.46 -4.00 2.43
CA VAL A 410 1.06 -3.12 1.32
C VAL A 410 0.85 -3.92 0.03
N LEU A 411 1.83 -4.75 -0.37
CA LEU A 411 1.73 -5.53 -1.59
C LEU A 411 0.60 -6.56 -1.52
N GLY A 412 0.42 -7.24 -0.38
CA GLY A 412 -0.65 -8.21 -0.18
C GLY A 412 -2.03 -7.58 -0.29
N THR A 413 -2.23 -6.42 0.33
CA THR A 413 -3.48 -5.65 0.23
C THR A 413 -3.72 -5.19 -1.20
N GLY A 414 -2.71 -4.61 -1.86
CA GLY A 414 -2.81 -4.14 -3.25
C GLY A 414 -3.12 -5.25 -4.24
N LEU A 415 -2.48 -6.41 -4.12
CA LEU A 415 -2.75 -7.59 -4.94
C LEU A 415 -4.19 -8.09 -4.74
N SER A 416 -4.65 -8.15 -3.49
CA SER A 416 -6.03 -8.52 -3.17
C SER A 416 -7.05 -7.58 -3.81
N LEU A 417 -6.78 -6.27 -3.83
CA LEU A 417 -7.63 -5.27 -4.50
C LEU A 417 -7.67 -5.43 -6.02
N LEU A 418 -6.64 -6.03 -6.63
CA LEU A 418 -6.62 -6.38 -8.05
C LEU A 418 -7.22 -7.78 -8.33
N GLY A 419 -7.69 -8.48 -7.30
CA GLY A 419 -8.15 -9.87 -7.40
C GLY A 419 -7.02 -10.85 -7.68
N VAL A 420 -5.79 -10.53 -7.27
CA VAL A 420 -4.61 -11.36 -7.50
C VAL A 420 -4.23 -12.04 -6.18
N PRO A 421 -4.11 -13.38 -6.14
CA PRO A 421 -3.61 -14.07 -4.95
C PRO A 421 -2.14 -13.72 -4.72
N ALA A 422 -1.80 -13.39 -3.47
CA ALA A 422 -0.46 -12.99 -3.07
C ALA A 422 0.31 -14.21 -2.52
N PRO A 423 1.35 -14.71 -3.21
CA PRO A 423 2.06 -15.92 -2.78
C PRO A 423 2.79 -15.68 -1.45
N THR A 424 2.79 -16.68 -0.57
CA THR A 424 3.42 -16.59 0.77
C THR A 424 4.74 -17.34 0.87
N LEU A 425 5.08 -18.13 -0.15
CA LEU A 425 6.32 -18.89 -0.25
C LEU A 425 7.07 -18.56 -1.53
N LEU A 426 8.38 -18.83 -1.55
CA LEU A 426 9.24 -18.76 -2.73
C LEU A 426 9.45 -20.13 -3.38
#